data_AF-A0A923SXA8-F1
#
_entry.id   AF-A0A923SXA8-F1
#
_cell.length_a   1.000
_cell.length_b   1.000
_cell.length_c   1.000
_cell.angle_alpha   90.00
_cell.angle_beta   90.00
_cell.angle_gamma   90.00
#
_symmetry.space_group_name_H-M   'P 1'
#
loop_
_entity.id
_entity.type
_entity.pdbx_description
1 polymer ?
#
loop_
_entity_poly.entity_id
_entity_poly.type
_entity_poly.pdbx_seq_one_letter_code
_entity_poly.pdbx_strand_id
1 'polypeptide(L)' 'MLNGVEIAASADDKYVTMLALAEGSLELDPFAAWLRRRCTPLPGRDAMQEPAPRYRAASRR' A
#
# COMPACT_ATOMS: atom_id res chain seq x y z
N MET A 1 5.43 12.55 -1.47
CA MET A 1 3.99 12.66 -1.15
C MET A 1 3.21 11.98 -2.25
N LEU A 2 2.22 11.14 -1.93
CA LEU A 2 1.39 10.46 -2.93
C LEU A 2 -0.08 10.72 -2.58
N ASN A 3 -0.84 11.37 -3.45
CA ASN A 3 -2.31 11.50 -3.36
C ASN A 3 -2.86 11.93 -1.97
N GLY A 4 -2.19 12.85 -1.29
CA GLY A 4 -2.63 13.34 0.03
C GLY A 4 -2.32 12.40 1.21
N VAL A 5 -1.59 11.32 0.97
CA VAL A 5 -1.06 10.42 2.00
C VAL A 5 0.48 10.41 1.99
N GLU A 6 1.03 10.06 3.13
CA GLU A 6 2.43 9.69 3.30
C GLU A 6 2.54 8.18 3.48
N ILE A 7 3.61 7.58 2.97
CA ILE A 7 3.89 6.16 3.20
C ILE A 7 4.88 6.07 4.37
N ALA A 8 4.38 5.63 5.52
CA ALA A 8 5.12 5.34 6.73
C ALA A 8 5.95 4.05 6.59
N ALA A 9 7.06 4.16 5.86
CA ALA A 9 8.09 3.15 5.72
C ALA A 9 9.45 3.80 5.43
N SER A 10 10.53 3.10 5.77
CA SER A 10 11.89 3.52 5.41
C SER A 10 12.07 3.56 3.88
N ALA A 11 13.09 4.26 3.41
CA ALA A 11 13.43 4.27 1.99
C ALA A 11 13.77 2.86 1.48
N ASP A 12 14.51 2.09 2.28
CA ASP A 12 14.91 0.72 1.95
C ASP A 12 13.70 -0.20 1.85
N ASP A 13 12.76 -0.12 2.81
CA ASP A 13 11.53 -0.93 2.77
C ASP A 13 10.70 -0.63 1.52
N LYS A 14 10.59 0.66 1.15
CA LYS A 14 9.90 1.09 -0.08
C LYS A 14 10.60 0.52 -1.31
N TYR A 15 11.93 0.59 -1.34
CA TYR A 15 12.74 0.14 -2.47
C TYR A 15 12.65 -1.37 -2.68
N VAL A 16 12.89 -2.16 -1.62
CA VAL A 16 12.80 -3.63 -1.67
C VAL A 16 11.41 -4.09 -2.06
N THR A 17 10.36 -3.49 -1.50
CA THR A 17 8.97 -3.84 -1.83
C THR A 17 8.65 -3.54 -3.29
N MET A 18 9.16 -2.41 -3.83
CA MET A 18 8.93 -2.03 -5.22
C MET A 18 9.70 -2.91 -6.20
N LEU A 19 10.92 -3.31 -5.85
CA LEU A 19 11.70 -4.30 -6.62
C LEU A 19 10.97 -5.64 -6.68
N ALA A 20 10.49 -6.14 -5.53
CA ALA A 20 9.76 -7.40 -5.46
C ALA A 20 8.49 -7.39 -6.33
N LEU A 21 7.77 -6.25 -6.36
CA LEU A 21 6.62 -6.08 -7.25
C LEU A 21 7.04 -6.08 -8.73
N ALA A 22 8.12 -5.37 -9.08
CA ALA A 22 8.58 -5.24 -10.46
C ALA A 22 9.12 -6.55 -11.05
N GLU A 23 9.77 -7.38 -10.24
CA GLU A 23 10.28 -8.70 -10.66
C GLU A 23 9.21 -9.81 -10.60
N GLY A 24 8.03 -9.51 -10.04
CA GLY A 24 6.93 -10.46 -9.90
C GLY A 24 7.05 -11.44 -8.73
N SER A 25 7.99 -11.20 -7.80
CA SER A 25 8.08 -11.98 -6.56
C SER A 25 7.05 -11.54 -5.51
N LEU A 26 6.45 -10.36 -5.69
CA LEU A 26 5.30 -9.85 -4.92
C LEU A 26 4.12 -9.55 -5.86
N GLU A 27 2.99 -10.19 -5.59
CA GLU A 27 1.74 -9.95 -6.32
C GLU A 27 1.11 -8.59 -5.99
N LEU A 28 0.23 -8.10 -6.87
CA LEU A 28 -0.40 -6.78 -6.71
C LEU A 28 -1.30 -6.68 -5.48
N ASP A 29 -2.06 -7.73 -5.15
CA ASP A 29 -2.94 -7.76 -3.96
C ASP A 29 -2.17 -7.61 -2.63
N PRO A 30 -1.14 -8.42 -2.34
CA PRO A 30 -0.34 -8.25 -1.13
C PRO A 30 0.44 -6.93 -1.12
N PHE A 31 0.85 -6.42 -2.28
CA PHE A 31 1.42 -5.08 -2.39
C PHE A 31 0.40 -3.98 -2.00
N ALA A 32 -0.83 -4.05 -2.52
CA ALA A 32 -1.89 -3.12 -2.17
C ALA A 32 -2.25 -3.17 -0.67
N ALA A 33 -2.24 -4.36 -0.07
CA ALA A 33 -2.40 -4.54 1.37
C ALA A 33 -1.23 -3.93 2.17
N TRP A 34 0.01 -4.09 1.67
CA TRP A 34 1.20 -3.48 2.25
C TRP A 34 1.12 -1.94 2.24
N LEU A 35 0.70 -1.35 1.13
CA LEU A 35 0.50 0.10 0.97
C LEU A 35 -0.56 0.62 1.94
N ARG A 36 -1.77 0.02 1.95
CA ARG A 36 -2.87 0.48 2.80
C ARG A 36 -2.51 0.55 4.28
N ARG A 37 -1.74 -0.41 4.78
CA ARG A 37 -1.28 -0.43 6.19
C ARG A 37 -0.27 0.65 6.52
N ARG A 38 0.39 1.23 5.52
CA ARG A 38 1.47 2.20 5.67
C ARG A 38 1.11 3.59 5.16
N CYS A 39 -0.03 3.76 4.50
CA CYS A 39 -0.52 5.07 4.10
C CYS A 39 -1.13 5.80 5.29
N THR A 40 -0.56 6.95 5.65
CA THR A 40 -1.10 7.88 6.65
C THR A 40 -1.59 9.15 5.96
N PRO A 41 -2.82 9.63 6.23
CA PRO A 41 -3.29 10.91 5.71
C PRO A 41 -2.39 12.06 6.16
N LEU A 42 -2.13 13.01 5.26
CA LEU A 42 -1.46 14.25 5.63
C LEU A 42 -2.37 15.14 6.49
N PRO A 43 -1.81 16.02 7.34
CA PRO A 43 -2.60 16.98 8.11
C PRO A 43 -3.54 17.81 7.22
N GLY A 44 -4.81 17.94 7.61
CA GLY A 44 -5.84 18.66 6.84
C GLY A 44 -6.41 17.89 5.65
N ARG A 45 -6.14 16.58 5.52
CA ARG A 45 -6.78 15.66 4.58
C ARG A 45 -7.50 14.57 5.36
N ASP A 46 -8.82 14.48 5.16
CA ASP A 46 -9.66 13.62 6.00
C ASP A 46 -9.71 12.15 5.58
N ALA A 47 -9.21 11.76 4.40
CA ALA A 47 -9.36 10.37 3.99
C ALA A 47 -8.39 9.89 2.91
N MET A 48 -8.03 8.61 3.03
CA MET A 48 -7.63 7.77 1.91
C MET A 48 -8.67 7.92 0.79
N GLN A 49 -8.24 8.33 -0.42
CA GLN A 49 -9.18 8.58 -1.52
C GLN A 49 -9.90 7.32 -1.99
N GLU A 50 -9.30 6.14 -1.80
CA GLU A 50 -9.96 4.88 -2.12
C GLU A 50 -10.80 4.35 -0.96
N PRO A 51 -12.03 3.87 -1.24
CA PRO A 51 -12.78 3.09 -0.25
C PRO A 51 -12.02 1.82 0.15
N ALA A 52 -12.35 1.28 1.31
CA ALA A 52 -11.87 -0.04 1.73
C ALA A 52 -12.23 -1.09 0.66
N PRO A 53 -11.37 -2.09 0.43
CA PRO A 53 -11.65 -3.13 -0.57
C PRO A 53 -12.99 -3.79 -0.27
N ARG A 54 -13.90 -3.76 -1.26
CA ARG A 54 -15.22 -4.40 -1.17
C ARG A 54 -15.17 -5.89 -1.56
N TYR A 55 -14.03 -6.37 -2.06
CA TYR A 55 -13.83 -7.77 -2.35
C TYR A 55 -13.48 -8.53 -1.06
N ARG A 56 -14.11 -9.69 -0.87
CA ARG A 56 -13.72 -10.62 0.19
C ARG A 56 -12.33 -11.11 -0.18
N ALA A 57 -11.30 -10.65 0.53
CA ALA A 57 -9.94 -11.13 0.34
C ALA A 57 -10.00 -12.67 0.32
N ALA A 58 -9.72 -13.27 -0.83
CA ALA A 58 -9.77 -14.70 -0.99
C ALA A 58 -8.73 -15.26 -0.03
N SER A 59 -9.19 -15.86 1.07
CA SER A 59 -8.36 -16.67 1.95
C SER A 59 -7.87 -17.85 1.11
N ARG A 60 -6.69 -17.72 0.49
CA ARG A 60 -5.97 -18.87 -0.05
C ARG A 60 -5.26 -19.55 1.11
N ARG A 61 -5.68 -20.79 1.36
CA ARG A 61 -5.00 -21.80 2.18
C ARG A 61 -3.65 -22.15 1.57
#